data_AF-A0A2V7Z7M9-F1
#
_entry.id   AF-A0A2V7Z7M9-F1
#
_cell.length_a   1.000
_cell.length_b   1.000
_cell.length_c   1.000
_cell.angle_alpha   90.00
_cell.angle_beta   90.00
_cell.angle_gamma   90.00
#
_symmetry.space_group_name_H-M   'P 1'
#
loop_
_entity.id
_entity.type
_entity.pdbx_description
1 polymer ?
#
loop_
_entity_poly.entity_id
_entity_poly.type
_entity_poly.pdbx_seq_one_letter_code
_entity_poly.pdbx_strand_id
1 'polypeptide(L)' 'VVPGMTRVVQAAGRLIRSPEDTGVIALFDQRFLHAPYRHYLPGDWFPEEGTSALVGDPARAAEEFFRMIGMRQP' A
#
# COMPACT_ATOMS: atom_id res chain seq x y z
N VAL A 1 -20.83 -0.57 6.11
CA VAL A 1 -19.86 -1.32 5.28
C VAL A 1 -19.76 -0.62 3.93
N VAL A 2 -18.56 -0.25 3.48
CA VAL A 2 -18.32 0.30 2.15
C VAL A 2 -17.81 -0.85 1.27
N PRO A 3 -18.63 -1.43 0.36
CA PRO A 3 -18.25 -2.64 -0.38
C PRO A 3 -16.93 -2.52 -1.14
N GLY A 4 -16.61 -1.31 -1.62
CA GLY A 4 -15.33 -1.02 -2.28
C GLY A 4 -14.13 -1.22 -1.36
N MET A 5 -14.19 -0.75 -0.11
CA MET A 5 -13.07 -0.86 0.83
C MET A 5 -12.82 -2.30 1.25
N THR A 6 -13.89 -3.10 1.39
CA THR A 6 -13.75 -4.54 1.65
C THR A 6 -12.95 -5.22 0.54
N ARG A 7 -13.20 -4.86 -0.73
CA ARG A 7 -12.43 -5.42 -1.87
C ARG A 7 -10.97 -5.01 -1.85
N VAL A 8 -10.66 -3.77 -1.45
CA VAL A 8 -9.28 -3.26 -1.34
C VAL A 8 -8.49 -4.07 -0.31
N VAL A 9 -9.03 -4.23 0.90
CA VAL A 9 -8.36 -5.00 1.97
C VAL A 9 -8.20 -6.47 1.58
N GLN A 10 -9.21 -7.06 0.95
CA GLN A 10 -9.12 -8.45 0.47
C GLN A 10 -8.09 -8.64 -0.65
N ALA A 11 -7.92 -7.65 -1.54
CA ALA A 11 -6.89 -7.69 -2.57
C ALA A 11 -5.48 -7.61 -1.96
N ALA A 12 -5.29 -6.75 -0.96
CA ALA A 12 -4.04 -6.66 -0.22
C ALA A 12 -3.69 -7.95 0.51
N GLY A 13 -4.68 -8.61 1.14
CA GLY A 13 -4.48 -9.90 1.78
C GLY A 13 -4.12 -11.05 0.83
N ARG A 14 -4.25 -10.88 -0.49
CA ARG A 14 -3.76 -11.86 -1.48
C ARG A 14 -2.29 -11.70 -1.81
N LEU A 15 -1.71 -10.52 -1.53
CA LEU A 15 -0.34 -10.15 -1.86
C LEU A 15 0.67 -10.76 -0.88
N ILE A 16 0.34 -10.81 0.42
CA ILE A 16 1.19 -11.34 1.49
C ILE A 16 0.55 -12.61 2.04
N ARG A 17 1.20 -13.76 1.86
CA ARG A 17 0.71 -15.10 2.27
C ARG A 17 1.65 -15.80 3.24
N SER A 18 2.92 -15.43 3.26
CA SER A 18 3.90 -15.84 4.27
C SER A 18 4.67 -14.65 4.85
N PRO A 19 5.37 -14.79 5.99
CA PRO A 19 6.17 -13.73 6.59
C PRO A 19 7.32 -13.21 5.70
N GLU A 20 7.76 -14.01 4.73
CA GLU A 20 8.85 -13.68 3.82
C GLU A 20 8.36 -12.94 2.57
N ASP A 21 7.06 -12.95 2.31
CA ASP A 21 6.48 -12.26 1.16
C ASP A 21 6.67 -10.75 1.31
N THR A 22 7.14 -10.13 0.23
CA THR A 22 7.23 -8.68 0.12
C THR A 22 6.58 -8.23 -1.17
N GLY A 23 5.86 -7.10 -1.12
CA GLY A 23 5.15 -6.59 -2.28
C GLY A 23 4.71 -5.15 -2.11
N VAL A 24 4.15 -4.59 -3.18
CA VAL A 24 3.68 -3.21 -3.25
C VAL A 24 2.18 -3.18 -3.53
N ILE A 25 1.45 -2.33 -2.83
CA ILE A 25 0.04 -2.01 -3.10
C ILE A 25 -0.02 -0.57 -3.60
N ALA A 26 -0.53 -0.37 -4.81
CA ALA A 26 -0.77 0.96 -5.36
C ALA A 26 -2.28 1.26 -5.37
N LEU A 27 -2.67 2.35 -4.71
CA LEU A 27 -4.05 2.82 -4.65
C LEU A 27 -4.24 4.02 -5.58
N PHE A 28 -5.00 3.84 -6.65
CA PHE A 28 -5.24 4.88 -7.65
C PHE A 28 -6.51 5.66 -7.35
N ASP A 29 -6.45 6.58 -6.39
CA ASP A 29 -7.43 7.66 -6.19
C ASP A 29 -7.00 8.57 -5.04
N GLN A 30 -7.21 9.88 -5.13
CA GLN A 30 -6.98 10.78 -3.99
C GLN A 30 -7.93 10.47 -2.83
N ARG A 31 -9.10 9.87 -3.08
CA ARG A 31 -10.08 9.47 -2.06
C ARG A 31 -9.48 8.66 -0.91
N PHE A 32 -8.49 7.81 -1.18
CA PHE A 32 -7.83 7.00 -0.15
C PHE A 32 -7.06 7.85 0.88
N LEU A 33 -6.75 9.10 0.58
CA LEU A 33 -6.09 10.05 1.47
C LEU A 33 -7.06 10.75 2.43
N HIS A 34 -8.37 10.68 2.18
CA HIS A 34 -9.37 11.34 3.02
C HIS A 34 -9.75 10.48 4.22
N ALA A 35 -10.04 11.14 5.35
CA ALA A 35 -10.40 10.50 6.61
C ALA A 35 -11.50 9.40 6.52
N PRO A 36 -12.57 9.56 5.71
CA PRO A 36 -13.61 8.54 5.59
C PRO A 36 -13.11 7.23 4.97
N TYR A 37 -12.11 7.27 4.10
CA TYR A 37 -11.59 6.08 3.43
C TYR A 37 -10.41 5.48 4.20
N ARG A 38 -9.53 6.31 4.75
CA ARG A 38 -8.36 5.86 5.52
C ARG A 38 -8.73 4.98 6.71
N HIS A 39 -9.86 5.26 7.38
CA HIS A 39 -10.30 4.53 8.57
C HIS A 39 -10.67 3.06 8.27
N TYR A 40 -10.87 2.71 6.99
CA TYR A 40 -11.11 1.33 6.58
C TYR A 40 -9.85 0.60 6.13
N LEU A 41 -8.70 1.27 6.10
CA LEU A 41 -7.41 0.67 5.77
C LEU A 41 -6.62 0.37 7.05
N PRO A 42 -5.71 -0.62 7.02
CA PRO A 42 -4.81 -0.89 8.16
C PRO A 42 -3.99 0.35 8.52
N GLY A 43 -3.84 0.62 9.81
CA GLY A 43 -3.17 1.83 10.30
C GLY A 43 -1.67 1.86 9.99
N ASP A 44 -1.05 0.69 9.94
CA ASP A 44 0.36 0.45 9.61
C ASP A 44 0.71 0.69 8.13
N TRP A 45 -0.29 0.91 7.26
CA TRP A 45 -0.05 1.32 5.88
C TRP A 45 0.28 2.81 5.74
N PHE A 46 0.03 3.61 6.78
CA PHE A 46 0.25 5.05 6.74
C PHE A 46 1.58 5.39 7.41
N PRO A 47 2.44 6.17 6.75
CA PRO A 47 3.70 6.61 7.33
C PRO A 47 3.45 7.60 8.48
N GLU A 48 4.39 7.69 9.43
CA GLU A 48 4.29 8.61 10.57
C GLU A 48 4.26 10.08 10.12
N GLU A 49 4.88 10.39 8.98
CA GLU A 49 4.88 11.70 8.33
C GLU A 49 3.52 12.09 7.72
N GLY A 50 2.55 11.17 7.71
CA GLY A 50 1.17 11.39 7.26
C GLY A 50 0.93 11.11 5.76
N THR A 51 -0.32 11.30 5.32
CA THR A 51 -0.78 10.89 3.98
C THR A 51 -0.13 11.64 2.82
N SER A 52 0.49 12.79 3.07
CA SER A 52 1.26 13.55 2.06
C SER A 52 2.44 12.74 1.53
N ALA A 53 3.06 11.89 2.35
CA ALA A 53 4.15 11.03 1.94
C ALA A 53 3.72 9.89 0.99
N LEU A 54 2.41 9.63 0.87
CA LEU A 54 1.84 8.63 -0.04
C LEU A 54 1.47 9.21 -1.41
N VAL A 55 1.62 10.52 -1.62
CA VAL A 55 1.30 11.18 -2.88
C VAL A 55 2.55 11.23 -3.76
N GLY A 56 2.46 10.70 -4.98
CA GLY A 56 3.57 10.72 -5.91
C GLY A 56 3.34 9.83 -7.13
N ASP A 57 4.45 9.33 -7.68
CA ASP A 57 4.45 8.39 -8.78
C ASP A 57 4.51 6.94 -8.24
N PRO A 58 3.39 6.20 -8.25
CA PRO A 58 3.35 4.85 -7.71
C PRO A 58 4.19 3.87 -8.54
N ALA A 59 4.39 4.12 -9.83
CA ALA A 59 5.22 3.25 -10.67
C ALA A 59 6.68 3.39 -10.27
N ARG A 60 7.17 4.63 -10.12
CA ARG A 60 8.52 4.90 -9.64
C ARG A 60 8.76 4.31 -8.25
N ALA A 61 7.83 4.50 -7.32
CA ALA A 61 7.97 3.96 -5.96
C ALA A 61 8.05 2.42 -5.96
N ALA A 62 7.24 1.77 -6.81
CA ALA A 62 7.30 0.31 -6.98
C ALA A 62 8.63 -0.15 -7.58
N GLU A 63 9.13 0.52 -8.61
CA GLU A 63 10.45 0.22 -9.21
C GLU A 63 11.59 0.35 -8.18
N GLU A 64 11.59 1.42 -7.39
CA GLU A 64 12.58 1.65 -6.32
C GLU A 64 12.50 0.54 -5.25
N PHE A 65 11.30 0.17 -4.82
CA PHE A 65 11.09 -0.93 -3.88
C PHE A 65 11.65 -2.26 -4.40
N PHE A 66 11.26 -2.66 -5.62
CA PHE A 66 11.71 -3.95 -6.17
C PHE A 66 13.21 -3.96 -6.47
N ARG A 67 13.80 -2.81 -6.83
CA ARG A 67 15.26 -2.67 -6.94
C ARG A 67 15.95 -2.91 -5.60
N MET A 68 15.44 -2.31 -4.52
CA MET A 68 16.02 -2.51 -3.17
C MET A 68 15.92 -3.96 -2.69
N ILE A 69 14.79 -4.63 -2.93
CA ILE A 69 14.63 -6.05 -2.57
C ILE A 69 15.52 -6.95 -3.43
N GLY A 70 15.64 -6.67 -4.74
CA GLY A 70 16.52 -7.41 -5.64
C GLY A 70 18.01 -7.27 -5.31
N MET A 71 18.43 -6.14 -4.74
CA MET A 71 19.80 -5.94 -4.23
C MET A 71 20.07 -6.61 -2.87
N ARG A 72 19.02 -7.12 -2.20
CA ARG A 72 19.09 -7.76 -0.89
C ARG A 72 19.22 -9.29 -0.96
N GLN A 73 19.17 -9.89 -2.15
CA GLN A 73 19.49 -11.30 -2.35
C GLN A 73 21.02 -11.45 -2.52
N PRO A 74 21.70 -12.31 -1.72
CA PRO A 74 23.11 -12.62 -1.93
C PRO A 74 23.34 -13.40 -3.23
#